data_AF-A0A329M0B7-F1
#
_entry.id   AF-A0A329M0B7-F1
#
_cell.length_a   1.000
_cell.length_b   1.000
_cell.length_c   1.000
_cell.angle_alpha   90.00
_cell.angle_beta   90.00
_cell.angle_gamma   90.00
#
_symmetry.space_group_name_H-M   'P 1'
#
loop_
_entity.id
_entity.type
_entity.pdbx_description
1 polymer ?
#
loop_
_entity_poly.entity_id
_entity_poly.type
_entity_poly.pdbx_seq_one_letter_code
_entity_poly.pdbx_strand_id
1 'polypeptide(L)' 'MVEVATWLLMPYSIVFVLPVVLIYMAVAAFVLRASGTLGQIGRGMLIGSLSGPLSLLIFGAVWAIAHAIGPI' A
#
# COMPACT_ATOMS: atom_id res chain seq x y z
N MET A 1 -24.86 11.44 2.41
CA MET A 1 -24.65 10.06 2.91
C MET A 1 -23.24 9.58 2.60
N VAL A 2 -22.77 9.66 1.34
CA VAL A 2 -21.39 9.30 0.96
C VAL A 2 -20.35 10.18 1.66
N GLU A 3 -20.50 11.51 1.63
CA GLU A 3 -19.53 12.44 2.25
C GLU A 3 -19.33 12.21 3.76
N VAL A 4 -20.42 12.02 4.51
CA VAL A 4 -20.38 11.70 5.94
C VAL A 4 -19.72 10.33 6.20
N ALA A 5 -20.04 9.32 5.38
CA ALA A 5 -19.38 8.03 5.46
C ALA A 5 -17.88 8.14 5.13
N THR A 6 -17.51 8.92 4.11
CA THR A 6 -16.11 9.19 3.75
C THR A 6 -15.37 9.87 4.88
N TRP A 7 -15.93 10.90 5.52
CA TRP A 7 -15.28 11.62 6.63
C TRP A 7 -15.24 10.83 7.94
N LEU A 8 -16.19 9.92 8.19
CA LEU A 8 -16.15 9.01 9.34
C LEU A 8 -15.25 7.80 9.09
N LEU A 9 -15.15 7.31 7.85
CA LEU A 9 -14.34 6.15 7.53
C LEU A 9 -12.90 6.52 7.21
N MET A 10 -12.60 7.67 6.57
CA MET A 10 -11.22 8.05 6.21
C MET A 10 -10.27 8.08 7.42
N PRO A 11 -10.59 8.77 8.54
CA PRO A 11 -9.67 8.87 9.68
C PRO A 11 -9.52 7.54 10.42
N TYR A 12 -10.61 6.78 10.57
CA TYR A 12 -10.60 5.48 11.26
C TYR A 12 -10.12 4.34 10.38
N SER A 13 -10.10 4.53 9.06
CA SER A 13 -9.64 3.51 8.11
C SER A 13 -8.24 3.08 8.46
N ILE A 14 -7.35 3.98 8.91
CA ILE A 14 -5.99 3.60 9.27
C ILE A 14 -5.94 2.60 10.45
N VAL A 15 -6.88 2.69 11.39
CA VAL A 15 -6.96 1.77 12.54
C VAL A 15 -7.33 0.35 12.11
N PHE A 16 -8.01 0.18 10.97
CA PHE A 16 -8.40 -1.12 10.44
C PHE A 16 -7.51 -1.59 9.28
N VAL A 17 -7.13 -0.67 8.40
CA VAL A 17 -6.33 -0.91 7.21
C VAL A 17 -4.90 -1.24 7.60
N LEU A 18 -4.28 -0.52 8.52
CA LEU A 18 -2.88 -0.76 8.90
C LEU A 18 -2.70 -2.17 9.52
N PRO A 19 -3.55 -2.64 10.46
CA PRO A 19 -3.49 -4.02 10.94
C PRO A 19 -3.74 -5.07 9.86
N VAL A 20 -4.74 -4.88 9.00
CA VAL A 20 -5.04 -5.82 7.90
C VAL A 20 -3.87 -5.93 6.92
N VAL A 21 -3.25 -4.79 6.56
CA VAL A 21 -2.08 -4.75 5.70
C VAL A 21 -0.89 -5.46 6.35
N LEU A 22 -0.64 -5.23 7.64
CA LEU A 22 0.44 -5.90 8.38
C LEU A 22 0.21 -7.42 8.45
N ILE A 23 -1.01 -7.86 8.71
CA ILE A 23 -1.37 -9.30 8.70
C ILE A 23 -1.13 -9.88 7.32
N TYR A 24 -1.58 -9.21 6.26
CA TYR A 24 -1.38 -9.67 4.89
C TYR A 24 0.11 -9.76 4.53
N MET A 25 0.92 -8.77 4.93
CA MET A 25 2.37 -8.81 4.74
C MET A 25 3.04 -9.92 5.55
N ALA A 26 2.57 -10.20 6.77
CA ALA A 26 3.06 -11.32 7.56
C ALA A 26 2.76 -12.67 6.90
N VAL A 27 1.55 -12.83 6.34
CA VAL A 27 1.18 -14.02 5.54
C VAL A 27 2.06 -14.13 4.30
N ALA A 28 2.25 -13.03 3.56
CA ALA A 28 3.09 -13.01 2.37
C ALA A 28 4.55 -13.39 2.70
N ALA A 29 5.09 -12.86 3.80
CA ALA A 29 6.43 -13.18 4.29
C ALA A 29 6.57 -14.63 4.78
N PHE A 30 5.49 -15.22 5.30
CA PHE A 30 5.46 -16.63 5.67
C PHE A 30 5.42 -17.53 4.43
N VAL A 31 4.52 -17.25 3.48
CA VAL A 31 4.38 -17.98 2.21
C VAL A 31 5.67 -17.91 1.38
N LEU A 32 6.38 -16.78 1.41
CA LEU A 32 7.69 -16.60 0.79
C LEU A 32 8.72 -17.66 1.22
N ARG A 33 8.63 -18.17 2.45
CA ARG A 33 9.59 -19.16 2.99
C ARG A 33 9.40 -20.55 2.39
N ALA A 34 8.25 -20.81 1.76
CA ALA A 34 8.02 -22.09 1.09
C ALA A 34 8.89 -22.22 -0.17
N SER A 35 9.27 -23.45 -0.51
CA SER A 35 9.99 -23.74 -1.75
C SER A 35 9.04 -23.87 -2.95
N GLY A 36 9.58 -23.68 -4.16
CA GLY A 36 8.84 -23.84 -5.40
C GLY A 36 7.80 -22.75 -5.66
N THR A 37 6.65 -23.13 -6.21
CA THR A 37 5.60 -22.21 -6.67
C THR A 37 5.02 -21.36 -5.53
N LEU A 38 4.88 -21.92 -4.33
CA LEU A 38 4.37 -21.21 -3.16
C LEU A 38 5.29 -20.05 -2.75
N GLY A 39 6.61 -20.25 -2.75
CA GLY A 39 7.57 -19.17 -2.50
C GLY A 39 7.51 -18.06 -3.55
N GLN A 40 7.28 -18.41 -4.82
CA GLN A 40 7.10 -17.42 -5.90
C GLN A 40 5.82 -16.59 -5.70
N ILE A 41 4.73 -17.22 -5.27
CA ILE A 41 3.49 -16.52 -4.92
C ILE A 41 3.76 -15.54 -3.77
N GLY A 42 4.46 -15.96 -2.71
CA GLY A 42 4.83 -15.08 -1.59
C GLY A 42 5.66 -13.86 -2.01
N ARG A 43 6.57 -14.02 -2.98
CA ARG A 43 7.31 -12.89 -3.59
C ARG A 43 6.37 -11.93 -4.31
N GLY A 44 5.46 -12.46 -5.13
CA GLY A 44 4.47 -11.66 -5.84
C GLY A 44 3.56 -10.88 -4.88
N MET A 45 3.12 -11.53 -3.79
CA MET A 45 2.31 -10.89 -2.75
C MET A 45 3.07 -9.74 -2.07
N LEU A 46 4.34 -9.92 -1.72
CA LEU A 46 5.15 -8.86 -1.11
C LEU A 46 5.41 -7.68 -2.06
N ILE A 47 5.76 -7.96 -3.32
CA ILE A 47 5.97 -6.92 -4.33
C ILE A 47 4.68 -6.13 -4.56
N GLY A 48 3.55 -6.83 -4.71
CA GLY A 48 2.23 -6.21 -4.84
C GLY A 48 1.81 -5.41 -3.60
N SER A 49 2.20 -5.83 -2.40
CA SER A 49 1.94 -5.07 -1.16
C SER A 49 2.77 -3.80 -1.10
N LEU A 50 4.02 -3.85 -1.55
CA LEU A 50 4.95 -2.72 -1.55
C LEU A 50 4.64 -1.70 -2.65
N SER A 51 4.04 -2.13 -3.76
CA SER A 51 3.75 -1.23 -4.89
C SER A 51 2.76 -0.11 -4.53
N GLY A 52 1.78 -0.37 -3.67
CA GLY A 52 0.86 0.64 -3.17
C GLY A 52 1.58 1.80 -2.45
N PRO A 53 2.31 1.54 -1.36
CA PRO A 53 3.11 2.56 -0.67
C PRO A 53 4.18 3.21 -1.56
N LEU A 54 4.92 2.43 -2.36
CA LEU A 54 5.96 2.98 -3.24
C LEU A 54 5.38 3.91 -4.30
N SER A 55 4.24 3.57 -4.90
CA SER A 55 3.61 4.41 -5.91
C SER A 55 3.20 5.75 -5.32
N LEU A 56 2.62 5.77 -4.11
CA LEU A 56 2.31 7.02 -3.40
C LEU A 56 3.56 7.86 -3.14
N LEU A 57 4.67 7.24 -2.74
CA LEU A 57 5.94 7.96 -2.54
C LEU A 57 6.47 8.56 -3.85
N ILE A 58 6.48 7.78 -4.93
CA ILE A 58 7.00 8.21 -6.23
C ILE A 58 6.12 9.33 -6.81
N PHE A 59 4.81 9.09 -6.92
CA PHE A 59 3.89 10.07 -7.50
C PHE A 59 3.78 11.31 -6.61
N GLY A 60 3.76 11.16 -5.28
CA GLY A 60 3.78 12.27 -4.34
C GLY A 60 5.04 13.13 -4.48
N ALA A 61 6.21 12.51 -4.59
CA ALA A 61 7.47 13.22 -4.81
C ALA A 61 7.50 13.94 -6.16
N VAL A 62 7.11 13.27 -7.25
CA VAL A 62 7.03 13.88 -8.59
C VAL A 62 6.05 15.05 -8.60
N TRP A 63 4.88 14.89 -7.97
CA TRP A 63 3.90 15.95 -7.84
C TRP A 63 4.45 17.15 -7.06
N ALA A 64 5.13 16.92 -5.93
CA ALA A 64 5.73 17.98 -5.13
C ALA A 64 6.80 18.76 -5.90
N ILE A 65 7.63 18.06 -6.67
CA ILE A 65 8.63 18.67 -7.55
C ILE A 65 7.96 19.51 -8.64
N ALA A 66 6.98 18.93 -9.35
CA ALA A 66 6.24 19.65 -10.39
C ALA A 66 5.53 20.90 -9.85
N HIS A 67 4.94 20.79 -8.66
CA HIS A 67 4.29 21.90 -7.99
C HIS A 67 5.28 23.02 -7.61
N ALA A 68 6.49 22.66 -7.16
CA ALA A 68 7.53 23.61 -6.80
C ALA A 68 8.13 24.37 -8.01
N ILE A 69 8.14 23.75 -9.19
CA ILE A 69 8.67 24.35 -10.43
C ILE A 69 7.63 25.30 -11.07
N GLY A 70 6.34 25.15 -10.75
CA GLY A 70 5.24 25.91 -11.37
C GLY A 70 4.86 25.36 -12.75
N PRO A 71 3.79 25.85 -13.39
CA PRO A 71 3.45 25.46 -14.76
C PRO A 71 4.63 25.84 -15.68
N ILE A 72 5.14 24.87 -16.44
CA ILE A 72 6.01 25.17 -17.59
C ILE A 72 5.22 25.87 -18.69
#